data_AF-A0A1Q3UTZ2-F1
#
_entry.id   AF-A0A1Q3UTZ2-F1
#
_cell.length_a   1.000
_cell.length_b   1.000
_cell.length_c   1.000
_cell.angle_alpha   90.00
_cell.angle_beta   90.00
_cell.angle_gamma   90.00
#
_symmetry.space_group_name_H-M   'P 1'
#
loop_
_entity.id
_entity.type
_entity.pdbx_description
1 polymer ?
#
loop_
_entity_poly.entity_id
_entity_poly.type
_entity_poly.pdbx_seq_one_letter_code
_entity_poly.pdbx_strand_id
1 'polypeptide(L)'
;MNPIEARAALDSIDDVQRDLALKATYCPPWRHAAFGAVMALLVLGQGFGIAIMAPLFAVAMLAVVLLVADDRRRYGLFVNGYRKGRTLPVTLALLGAMLAAMFGEIHAREAGLTLGTKLGIAAIAFGVAVAASVAWSRIYRRELLKGTA
;
A
#
# COMPACT_ATOMS: atom_id res chain seq x y z
N MET A 1 42.76 -15.03 1.47
CA MET A 1 41.50 -14.78 2.20
C MET A 1 41.04 -16.11 2.76
N ASN A 2 41.04 -16.25 4.09
CA ASN A 2 40.63 -17.49 4.74
C ASN A 2 39.11 -17.66 4.58
N PRO A 3 38.57 -18.87 4.26
CA PRO A 3 37.13 -19.11 4.19
C PRO A 3 36.35 -18.63 5.44
N ILE A 4 36.98 -18.60 6.62
CA ILE A 4 36.38 -18.04 7.85
C ILE A 4 36.24 -16.52 7.77
N GLU A 5 37.25 -15.81 7.27
CA GLU A 5 37.21 -14.35 7.09
C GLU A 5 36.23 -13.95 5.99
N ALA A 6 36.12 -14.75 4.93
CA ALA A 6 35.14 -14.54 3.87
C ALA A 6 33.70 -14.71 4.39
N ARG A 7 33.47 -15.69 5.27
CA ARG A 7 32.17 -15.90 5.93
C ARG A 7 31.82 -14.73 6.85
N ALA A 8 32.75 -14.32 7.70
CA ALA A 8 32.56 -13.20 8.62
C ALA A 8 32.30 -11.87 7.89
N ALA A 9 32.95 -11.65 6.74
CA ALA A 9 32.71 -10.47 5.91
C ALA A 9 31.31 -10.50 5.29
N LEU A 10 30.82 -11.65 4.82
CA LEU A 10 29.46 -11.80 4.30
C LEU A 10 28.41 -11.59 5.39
N ASP A 11 28.60 -12.18 6.57
CA ASP A 11 27.70 -12.01 7.72
C ASP A 11 27.60 -10.52 8.11
N SER A 12 28.71 -9.78 8.06
CA SER A 12 28.71 -8.34 8.34
C SER A 12 27.94 -7.51 7.31
N ILE A 13 27.95 -7.91 6.04
CA ILE A 13 27.18 -7.25 4.98
C ILE A 13 25.69 -7.54 5.15
N ASP A 14 25.34 -8.78 5.49
CA ASP A 14 23.95 -9.19 5.74
C ASP A 14 23.35 -8.44 6.94
N ASP A 15 24.11 -8.25 8.02
CA ASP A 15 23.68 -7.50 9.20
C ASP A 15 23.47 -6.00 8.91
N VAL A 16 24.33 -5.38 8.09
CA VAL A 16 24.16 -3.98 7.66
C VAL A 16 22.95 -3.82 6.75
N GLN A 17 22.76 -4.74 5.79
CA GLN A 17 21.57 -4.74 4.93
C GLN A 17 20.29 -4.93 5.75
N ARG A 18 20.35 -5.75 6.81
CA ARG A 18 19.25 -5.98 7.75
C ARG A 18 18.88 -4.72 8.54
N ASP A 19 19.83 -4.00 9.11
CA ASP A 19 19.54 -2.76 9.87
C ASP A 19 18.98 -1.66 8.96
N LEU A 20 19.49 -1.54 7.74
CA LEU A 20 18.94 -0.63 6.72
C LEU A 20 17.52 -1.04 6.30
N ALA A 21 17.26 -2.33 6.11
CA ALA A 21 15.92 -2.84 5.78
C ALA A 21 14.93 -2.66 6.94
N LEU A 22 15.38 -2.74 8.19
CA LEU A 22 14.57 -2.52 9.39
C LEU A 22 14.20 -1.05 9.60
N LYS A 23 15.13 -0.13 9.32
CA LYS A 23 14.85 1.31 9.29
C LYS A 23 13.90 1.66 8.14
N ALA A 24 14.10 1.06 6.96
CA ALA A 24 13.24 1.26 5.79
C ALA A 24 11.83 0.64 5.95
N THR A 25 11.62 -0.28 6.90
CA THR A 25 10.29 -0.85 7.18
C THR A 25 9.47 -0.08 8.22
N TYR A 26 9.99 0.99 8.79
CA TYR A 26 9.19 1.88 9.62
C TYR A 26 8.16 2.61 8.73
N CYS A 27 6.90 2.21 8.85
CA CYS A 27 5.80 2.86 8.17
C CYS A 27 4.98 3.67 9.18
N PRO A 28 5.03 5.01 9.15
CA PRO A 28 4.29 5.81 10.12
C PRO A 28 2.76 5.69 9.88
N PRO A 29 1.92 5.80 10.94
CA PRO A 29 0.48 5.60 10.82
C PRO A 29 -0.20 6.45 9.76
N TRP A 30 0.26 7.70 9.58
CA TRP A 30 -0.28 8.62 8.58
C TRP A 30 -0.08 8.10 7.14
N ARG A 31 0.98 7.32 6.86
CA ARG A 31 1.26 6.79 5.51
C ARG A 31 0.26 5.68 5.14
N HIS A 32 -0.20 4.90 6.13
CA HIS A 32 -1.29 3.95 5.93
C HIS A 32 -2.61 4.68 5.63
N ALA A 33 -2.91 5.74 6.39
CA ALA A 33 -4.09 6.57 6.16
C ALA A 33 -4.04 7.25 4.77
N ALA A 34 -2.90 7.80 4.36
CA ALA A 34 -2.73 8.41 3.05
C ALA A 34 -2.94 7.41 1.91
N PHE A 35 -2.41 6.18 2.05
CA PHE A 35 -2.70 5.11 1.11
C PHE A 35 -4.18 4.75 1.07
N GLY A 36 -4.83 4.63 2.23
CA GLY A 36 -6.26 4.40 2.31
C GLY A 36 -7.07 5.49 1.61
N ALA A 37 -6.67 6.76 1.77
CA ALA A 37 -7.32 7.90 1.15
C ALA A 37 -7.22 7.86 -0.38
N VAL A 38 -6.05 7.51 -0.93
CA VAL A 38 -5.86 7.30 -2.37
C VAL A 38 -6.81 6.21 -2.88
N MET A 39 -6.87 5.06 -2.20
CA MET A 39 -7.74 3.96 -2.62
C MET A 39 -9.22 4.35 -2.55
N ALA A 40 -9.64 5.04 -1.49
CA ALA A 40 -11.00 5.51 -1.34
C ALA A 40 -11.39 6.55 -2.40
N LEU A 41 -10.48 7.46 -2.77
CA LEU A 41 -10.69 8.43 -3.84
C LEU A 41 -10.91 7.74 -5.20
N LEU A 42 -10.09 6.72 -5.51
CA LEU A 42 -10.21 5.96 -6.75
C LEU A 42 -11.52 5.18 -6.84
N VAL A 43 -11.96 4.59 -5.71
CA VAL A 43 -13.24 3.90 -5.59
C VAL A 43 -14.40 4.89 -5.74
N LEU A 44 -14.41 5.95 -4.92
CA LEU A 44 -15.47 6.96 -4.90
C LEU A 44 -15.67 7.61 -6.27
N GLY A 45 -14.58 7.84 -7.01
CA GLY A 45 -14.63 8.40 -8.36
C GLY A 45 -15.52 7.59 -9.32
N GLN A 46 -15.61 6.27 -9.16
CA GLN A 46 -16.46 5.41 -10.00
C GLN A 46 -17.95 5.66 -9.79
N GLY A 47 -18.33 6.21 -8.63
CA GLY A 47 -19.70 6.56 -8.27
C GLY A 47 -20.26 7.77 -9.00
N PHE A 48 -19.44 8.45 -9.81
CA PHE A 48 -19.81 9.68 -10.49
C PHE A 48 -19.56 9.61 -12.01
N GLY A 49 -20.04 10.63 -12.72
CA GLY A 49 -19.73 10.85 -14.13
C GLY A 49 -18.32 11.40 -14.34
N ILE A 50 -17.88 11.43 -15.61
CA ILE A 50 -16.50 11.78 -16.00
C ILE A 50 -16.01 13.12 -15.43
N ALA A 51 -16.91 14.11 -15.33
CA ALA A 51 -16.60 15.45 -14.83
C ALA A 51 -16.10 15.46 -13.37
N ILE A 52 -16.54 14.51 -12.53
CA ILE A 52 -16.11 14.37 -11.13
C ILE A 52 -15.04 13.27 -11.03
N MET A 53 -15.19 12.17 -11.77
CA MET A 53 -14.24 11.07 -11.77
C MET A 53 -12.83 11.51 -12.17
N ALA A 54 -12.70 12.28 -13.26
CA ALA A 54 -11.40 12.72 -13.78
C ALA A 54 -10.58 13.56 -12.78
N PRO A 55 -11.13 14.61 -12.15
CA PRO A 55 -10.38 15.36 -11.14
C PRO A 55 -10.06 14.53 -9.89
N LEU A 56 -10.97 13.65 -9.42
CA LEU A 56 -10.66 12.76 -8.29
C LEU A 56 -9.51 11.80 -8.62
N PHE A 57 -9.48 11.27 -9.84
CA PHE A 57 -8.38 10.44 -10.33
C PHE A 57 -7.07 11.24 -10.39
N ALA A 58 -7.09 12.46 -10.93
CA ALA A 58 -5.91 13.33 -10.99
C ALA A 58 -5.35 13.64 -9.58
N VAL A 59 -6.22 13.93 -8.62
CA VAL A 59 -5.83 14.13 -7.21
C VAL A 59 -5.24 12.86 -6.61
N ALA A 60 -5.84 11.70 -6.86
CA ALA A 60 -5.31 10.42 -6.39
C ALA A 60 -3.91 10.13 -6.97
N MET A 61 -3.70 10.38 -8.25
CA MET A 61 -2.39 10.21 -8.90
C MET A 61 -1.35 11.19 -8.36
N LEU A 62 -1.73 12.46 -8.16
CA LEU A 62 -0.85 13.45 -7.54
C LEU A 62 -0.45 13.00 -6.12
N ALA A 63 -1.39 12.50 -5.32
CA ALA A 63 -1.11 11.98 -3.99
C ALA A 63 -0.15 10.79 -4.03
N VAL A 64 -0.27 9.88 -5.00
CA VAL A 64 0.71 8.79 -5.21
C VAL A 64 2.10 9.36 -5.50
N VAL A 65 2.21 10.33 -6.41
CA VAL A 65 3.51 10.96 -6.74
C VAL A 65 4.14 11.61 -5.49
N LEU A 66 3.36 12.34 -4.71
CA LEU A 66 3.82 12.97 -3.47
C LEU A 66 4.25 11.94 -2.42
N LEU A 67 3.51 10.84 -2.28
CA LEU A 67 3.86 9.74 -1.39
C LEU A 67 5.16 9.06 -1.81
N VAL A 68 5.33 8.77 -3.10
CA VAL A 68 6.58 8.18 -3.61
C VAL A 68 7.75 9.14 -3.42
N ALA A 69 7.56 10.44 -3.63
CA ALA A 69 8.58 11.44 -3.40
C ALA A 69 8.96 11.56 -1.91
N ASP A 70 7.97 11.55 -1.01
CA ASP A 70 8.18 11.57 0.44
C ASP A 70 8.90 10.30 0.92
N ASP A 71 8.47 9.13 0.45
CA ASP A 71 9.08 7.84 0.79
C ASP A 71 10.55 7.79 0.35
N ARG A 72 10.84 8.22 -0.88
CA ARG A 72 12.23 8.30 -1.38
C ARG A 72 13.06 9.30 -0.59
N ARG A 73 12.48 10.44 -0.22
CA ARG A 73 13.18 11.49 0.54
C ARG A 73 13.47 11.08 1.98
N ARG A 74 12.54 10.40 2.64
CA ARG A 74 12.65 10.05 4.08
C ARG A 74 13.32 8.70 4.32
N TYR A 75 13.08 7.72 3.46
CA TYR A 75 13.52 6.34 3.67
C TYR A 75 14.50 5.84 2.59
N GLY A 76 14.83 6.67 1.60
CA GLY A 76 15.82 6.37 0.55
C GLY A 76 15.32 5.39 -0.52
N LEU A 77 14.13 4.81 -0.36
CA LEU A 77 13.55 3.83 -1.28
C LEU A 77 12.02 3.80 -1.20
N PHE A 78 11.40 3.38 -2.30
CA PHE A 78 9.97 3.07 -2.35
C PHE A 78 9.79 1.55 -2.49
N VAL A 79 9.08 0.94 -1.54
CA VAL A 79 8.84 -0.51 -1.56
C VAL A 79 7.65 -0.82 -2.45
N ASN A 80 7.89 -1.56 -3.54
CA ASN A 80 6.81 -2.04 -4.39
C ASN A 80 5.98 -3.11 -3.67
N GLY A 81 4.66 -2.94 -3.65
CA GLY A 81 3.71 -3.91 -3.08
C GLY A 81 3.60 -5.23 -3.86
N TYR A 82 4.07 -5.25 -5.12
CA TYR A 82 4.13 -6.45 -5.96
C TYR A 82 5.46 -7.19 -5.74
N ARG A 83 5.42 -8.19 -4.84
CA ARG A 83 6.55 -9.08 -4.53
C ARG A 83 6.03 -10.51 -4.39
N LYS A 84 6.81 -11.48 -4.88
CA LYS A 84 6.58 -12.90 -4.58
C LYS A 84 6.91 -13.16 -3.10
N GLY A 85 5.97 -13.71 -2.33
CA GLY A 85 6.15 -13.96 -0.89
C GLY A 85 4.81 -13.98 -0.12
N ARG A 86 4.88 -13.97 1.20
CA ARG A 86 3.70 -14.01 2.10
C ARG A 86 2.89 -12.71 2.09
N THR A 87 3.41 -11.65 1.49
CA THR A 87 2.69 -10.40 1.26
C THR A 87 1.74 -10.49 0.06
N LEU A 88 1.98 -11.39 -0.90
CA LEU A 88 1.20 -11.51 -2.12
C LEU A 88 -0.29 -11.81 -1.86
N PRO A 89 -0.68 -12.75 -0.97
CA PRO A 89 -2.10 -12.97 -0.67
C PRO A 89 -2.80 -11.72 -0.14
N VAL A 90 -2.11 -10.88 0.65
CA VAL A 90 -2.67 -9.62 1.14
C VAL A 90 -2.87 -8.63 0.00
N THR A 91 -1.91 -8.51 -0.91
CA THR A 91 -2.03 -7.67 -2.10
C THR A 91 -3.18 -8.14 -3.00
N LEU A 92 -3.34 -9.44 -3.21
CA LEU A 92 -4.42 -10.01 -4.03
C LEU A 92 -5.79 -9.85 -3.37
N ALA A 93 -5.89 -10.07 -2.06
CA ALA A 93 -7.12 -9.83 -1.30
C ALA A 93 -7.53 -8.35 -1.34
N LEU A 94 -6.56 -7.44 -1.19
CA LEU A 94 -6.80 -6.02 -1.33
C LEU A 94 -7.29 -5.68 -2.75
N LEU A 95 -6.63 -6.18 -3.79
CA LEU A 95 -7.06 -5.97 -5.17
C LEU A 95 -8.51 -6.42 -5.38
N GLY A 96 -8.86 -7.63 -4.94
CA GLY A 96 -10.21 -8.15 -5.04
C GLY A 96 -11.24 -7.28 -4.30
N ALA A 97 -10.91 -6.84 -3.08
CA ALA A 97 -11.78 -5.95 -2.30
C ALA A 97 -11.98 -4.59 -2.97
N MET A 98 -10.94 -4.03 -3.59
CA MET A 98 -11.01 -2.74 -4.29
C MET A 98 -11.82 -2.85 -5.59
N LEU A 99 -11.64 -3.93 -6.36
CA LEU A 99 -12.46 -4.20 -7.54
C LEU A 99 -13.94 -4.37 -7.17
N ALA A 100 -14.24 -5.09 -6.08
CA ALA A 100 -15.60 -5.23 -5.58
C ALA A 100 -16.20 -3.88 -5.15
N ALA A 101 -15.42 -3.02 -4.47
CA ALA A 101 -15.87 -1.69 -4.08
C ALA A 101 -16.10 -0.77 -5.29
N MET A 102 -15.21 -0.82 -6.30
CA MET A 102 -15.38 -0.09 -7.56
C MET A 102 -16.64 -0.53 -8.30
N PHE A 103 -16.90 -1.84 -8.38
CA PHE A 103 -18.14 -2.37 -8.94
C PHE A 103 -19.37 -1.89 -8.15
N GLY A 104 -19.29 -1.88 -6.82
CA GLY A 104 -20.33 -1.35 -5.94
C GLY A 104 -20.64 0.13 -6.22
N GLU A 105 -19.61 0.95 -6.46
CA GLU A 105 -19.78 2.37 -6.82
C GLU A 105 -20.39 2.57 -8.21
N ILE A 106 -19.97 1.78 -9.21
CA ILE A 106 -20.58 1.80 -10.55
C ILE A 106 -22.07 1.44 -10.45
N HIS A 107 -22.40 0.38 -9.71
CA HIS A 107 -23.78 -0.02 -9.47
C HIS A 107 -24.56 1.07 -8.73
N ALA A 108 -23.96 1.69 -7.70
CA ALA A 108 -24.58 2.78 -6.95
C ALA A 108 -24.86 4.01 -7.83
N ARG A 109 -23.99 4.30 -8.80
CA ARG A 109 -24.21 5.33 -9.81
C ARG A 109 -25.38 5.00 -10.72
N GLU A 110 -25.40 3.79 -11.28
CA GLU A 110 -26.43 3.34 -12.23
C GLU A 110 -27.82 3.22 -11.60
N ALA A 111 -27.88 2.74 -10.36
CA ALA A 111 -29.12 2.65 -9.58
C ALA A 111 -29.56 4.00 -8.97
N GLY A 112 -28.83 5.09 -9.22
CA GLY A 112 -29.19 6.42 -8.71
C GLY A 112 -29.13 6.53 -7.18
N LEU A 113 -28.29 5.73 -6.52
CA LEU A 113 -28.19 5.71 -5.06
C LEU A 113 -27.64 7.03 -4.51
N THR A 114 -28.00 7.30 -3.25
CA THR A 114 -27.64 8.54 -2.56
C THR A 114 -26.14 8.73 -2.41
N LEU A 115 -25.72 9.98 -2.23
CA LEU A 115 -24.33 10.31 -1.90
C LEU A 115 -23.85 9.60 -0.63
N GLY A 116 -24.72 9.42 0.37
CA GLY A 116 -24.40 8.71 1.61
C GLY A 116 -23.97 7.26 1.37
N THR A 117 -24.64 6.56 0.44
CA THR A 117 -24.27 5.19 0.07
C THR A 117 -22.88 5.13 -0.57
N LYS A 118 -22.59 6.03 -1.51
CA LYS A 118 -21.28 6.12 -2.18
C LYS A 118 -20.17 6.42 -1.17
N LEU A 119 -20.37 7.43 -0.33
CA LEU A 119 -19.45 7.74 0.76
C LEU A 119 -19.25 6.56 1.73
N GLY A 120 -20.31 5.78 2.00
CA GLY A 120 -20.21 4.55 2.80
C GLY A 120 -19.32 3.48 2.15
N ILE A 121 -19.48 3.24 0.84
CA ILE A 121 -18.62 2.29 0.10
C ILE A 121 -17.17 2.76 0.12
N ALA A 122 -16.93 4.04 -0.16
CA ALA A 122 -15.59 4.63 -0.12
C ALA A 122 -14.95 4.58 1.28
N ALA A 123 -15.73 4.80 2.34
CA ALA A 123 -15.25 4.70 3.72
C ALA A 123 -14.87 3.27 4.12
N ILE A 124 -15.64 2.27 3.66
CA ILE A 124 -15.28 0.86 3.84
C ILE A 124 -13.99 0.55 3.07
N ALA A 125 -13.88 1.00 1.82
CA ALA A 125 -12.68 0.81 1.01
C ALA A 125 -11.44 1.45 1.67
N PHE A 126 -11.58 2.65 2.24
CA PHE A 126 -10.55 3.30 3.06
C PHE A 126 -10.08 2.39 4.19
N GLY A 127 -11.02 1.92 5.02
CA GLY A 127 -10.71 1.07 6.18
C GLY A 127 -10.01 -0.24 5.79
N VAL A 128 -10.50 -0.90 4.74
CA VAL A 128 -9.90 -2.12 4.18
C VAL A 128 -8.48 -1.84 3.67
N ALA A 129 -8.26 -0.76 2.94
CA ALA A 129 -6.95 -0.40 2.42
C ALA A 129 -5.94 -0.07 3.53
N VAL A 130 -6.36 0.66 4.58
CA VAL A 130 -5.53 0.93 5.76
C VAL A 130 -5.17 -0.38 6.46
N ALA A 131 -6.15 -1.24 6.74
CA ALA A 131 -5.94 -2.52 7.41
C ALA A 131 -5.01 -3.44 6.61
N ALA A 132 -5.23 -3.55 5.30
CA ALA A 132 -4.38 -4.31 4.40
C ALA A 132 -2.96 -3.76 4.37
N SER A 133 -2.78 -2.44 4.36
CA SER A 133 -1.45 -1.83 4.37
C SER A 133 -0.69 -2.08 5.68
N VAL A 134 -1.37 -2.03 6.82
CA VAL A 134 -0.80 -2.36 8.13
C VAL A 134 -0.42 -3.84 8.16
N ALA A 135 -1.31 -4.74 7.73
CA ALA A 135 -1.06 -6.17 7.68
C ALA A 135 0.12 -6.52 6.77
N TRP A 136 0.16 -5.92 5.57
CA TRP A 136 1.24 -6.07 4.60
C TRP A 136 2.57 -5.66 5.21
N SER A 137 2.63 -4.49 5.86
CA SER A 137 3.87 -3.96 6.46
C SER A 137 4.36 -4.84 7.61
N ARG A 138 3.45 -5.37 8.42
CA ARG A 138 3.76 -6.33 9.49
C ARG A 138 4.32 -7.64 8.94
N ILE A 139 3.71 -8.18 7.88
CA ILE A 139 4.17 -9.43 7.25
C ILE A 139 5.53 -9.20 6.61
N TYR A 140 5.69 -8.11 5.86
CA TYR A 140 6.95 -7.76 5.21
C TYR A 140 8.09 -7.62 6.21
N ARG A 141 7.85 -6.90 7.32
CA ARG A 141 8.82 -6.80 8.42
C ARG A 141 9.17 -8.15 9.03
N ARG A 142 8.16 -9.02 9.21
CA ARG A 142 8.39 -10.39 9.72
C ARG A 142 9.18 -11.25 8.73
N GLU A 143 8.97 -11.11 7.43
CA GLU A 143 9.74 -11.83 6.41
C GLU A 143 11.20 -11.39 6.41
N LEU A 144 11.47 -10.10 6.47
CA LEU A 144 12.83 -9.57 6.61
C LEU A 144 13.52 -10.07 7.88
N LEU A 145 12.77 -10.26 8.96
CA LEU A 145 13.26 -10.83 10.22
C LEU A 145 13.30 -12.37 10.25
N LYS A 146 12.70 -13.07 9.28
CA LYS A 146 12.64 -14.55 9.21
C LYS A 146 13.52 -15.14 8.13
N GLY A 147 13.86 -14.40 7.08
CA GLY A 147 14.92 -14.78 6.13
C GLY A 147 16.31 -14.87 6.78
N THR A 148 16.38 -14.68 8.10
CA THR A 148 17.56 -14.73 8.97
C THR A 148 17.52 -15.92 9.94
N ALA A 149 16.84 -17.03 9.59
CA ALA A 149 16.79 -18.26 10.38
C ALA A 149 17.09 -19.49 9.50
#